data_AF-A0A2S1H2P6-F1
#
_entry.id   AF-A0A2S1H2P6-F1
#
_cell.length_a   1.000
_cell.length_b   1.000
_cell.length_c   1.000
_cell.angle_alpha   90.00
_cell.angle_beta   90.00
_cell.angle_gamma   90.00
#
_symmetry.space_group_name_H-M   'P 1'
#
loop_
_entity.id
_entity.type
_entity.pdbx_description
1 polymer ?
#
loop_
_entity_poly.entity_id
_entity_poly.type
_entity_poly.pdbx_seq_one_letter_code
_entity_poly.pdbx_strand_id
1 'polypeptide(L)'
;MLFVFAGNFNQPSKLTDEQQLANLLSEIHSVGQVQVYFHYEKSATNNGFLAVSQQQQLSGVIIVAEGAHNAHVKSLLKEAVGNVLQIPSHRIQIVPMQLKEEGK
;
A
#
# COMPACT_ATOMS: atom_id res chain seq x y z
N MET A 1 9.54 -40.78 21.46
CA MET A 1 10.37 -39.71 20.86
C MET A 1 9.45 -38.53 20.60
N LEU A 2 9.58 -37.46 21.38
CA LEU A 2 8.68 -36.31 21.41
C LEU A 2 9.29 -35.18 20.57
N PHE A 3 8.58 -34.70 19.55
CA PHE A 3 8.98 -33.49 18.83
C PHE A 3 8.09 -32.34 19.30
N VAL A 4 8.69 -31.40 20.01
CA VAL A 4 8.09 -30.13 20.43
C VAL A 4 8.30 -29.12 19.30
N PHE A 5 7.23 -28.70 18.64
CA PHE A 5 7.25 -27.50 17.79
C PHE A 5 6.91 -26.29 18.66
N ALA A 6 7.93 -25.59 19.13
CA ALA A 6 7.77 -24.28 19.75
C ALA A 6 7.89 -23.19 18.68
N GLY A 7 6.77 -22.87 18.02
CA GLY A 7 6.65 -21.67 17.19
C GLY A 7 6.25 -20.47 18.05
N ASN A 8 7.23 -19.80 18.67
CA ASN A 8 7.00 -18.49 19.27
C ASN A 8 6.95 -17.43 18.16
N PHE A 9 5.74 -17.02 17.75
CA PHE A 9 5.51 -15.79 17.00
C PHE A 9 4.96 -14.73 17.95
N ASN A 10 5.85 -14.04 18.64
CA ASN A 10 5.49 -12.81 19.34
C ASN A 10 6.54 -11.74 19.06
N GLN A 11 6.32 -11.02 17.97
CA GLN A 11 6.83 -9.67 17.77
C GLN A 11 5.63 -8.86 17.30
N PRO A 12 5.26 -7.74 17.96
CA PRO A 12 4.36 -6.78 17.34
C PRO A 12 5.09 -6.22 16.12
N SER A 13 4.83 -6.80 14.95
CA SER A 13 5.39 -6.33 13.69
C SER A 13 4.89 -4.91 13.50
N LYS A 14 5.81 -3.94 13.57
CA LYS A 14 5.53 -2.56 13.18
C LYS A 14 4.97 -2.62 11.76
N LEU A 15 3.68 -2.34 11.59
CA LEU A 15 3.04 -2.27 10.28
C LEU A 15 3.77 -1.18 9.49
N THR A 16 4.11 -1.51 8.24
CA THR A 16 4.56 -0.50 7.28
C THR A 16 3.41 0.44 6.94
N ASP A 17 3.72 1.67 6.55
CA ASP A 17 2.68 2.66 6.20
C ASP A 17 1.77 2.15 5.08
N GLU A 18 2.32 1.36 4.14
CA GLU A 18 1.58 0.67 3.08
C GLU A 18 0.59 -0.35 3.65
N GLN A 19 1.02 -1.20 4.59
CA GLN A 19 0.17 -2.23 5.19
C GLN A 19 -0.92 -1.60 6.06
N GLN A 20 -0.57 -0.58 6.84
CA GLN A 20 -1.55 0.14 7.65
C GLN A 20 -2.62 0.80 6.76
N LEU A 21 -2.21 1.46 5.67
CA LEU A 21 -3.14 2.05 4.72
C LEU A 21 -4.01 0.98 4.06
N ALA A 22 -3.44 -0.14 3.61
CA ALA A 22 -4.19 -1.24 3.01
C ALA A 22 -5.28 -1.77 3.96
N ASN A 23 -4.94 -1.99 5.24
CA ASN A 23 -5.89 -2.45 6.25
C ASN A 23 -7.05 -1.46 6.42
N LEU A 24 -6.75 -0.17 6.57
CA LEU A 24 -7.79 0.86 6.72
C LEU A 24 -8.70 0.95 5.49
N LEU A 25 -8.14 0.88 4.29
CA LEU A 25 -8.94 0.90 3.05
C LEU A 25 -9.82 -0.36 2.92
N SER A 26 -9.36 -1.51 3.43
CA SER A 26 -10.12 -2.76 3.39
C SER A 26 -11.36 -2.76 4.31
N GLU A 27 -11.38 -1.92 5.35
CA GLU A 27 -12.53 -1.77 6.26
C GLU A 27 -13.69 -1.00 5.60
N ILE A 28 -13.45 -0.33 4.49
CA ILE A 28 -14.47 0.42 3.75
C ILE A 28 -15.43 -0.56 3.06
N HIS A 29 -16.73 -0.34 3.25
CA HIS A 29 -17.76 -1.16 2.64
C HIS A 29 -17.59 -1.25 1.11
N SER A 30 -17.73 -2.47 0.57
CA SER A 30 -17.57 -2.79 -0.86
C SER A 30 -16.14 -2.65 -1.44
N VAL A 31 -15.11 -2.39 -0.63
CA VAL A 31 -13.71 -2.36 -1.12
C VAL A 31 -13.10 -3.77 -1.19
N GLY A 32 -13.30 -4.60 -0.16
CA GLY A 32 -12.73 -5.94 -0.09
C GLY A 32 -11.23 -5.93 0.17
N GLN A 33 -10.51 -6.95 -0.32
CA GLN A 33 -9.05 -7.04 -0.16
C GLN A 33 -8.34 -5.91 -0.92
N VAL A 34 -7.30 -5.35 -0.29
CA VAL A 34 -6.51 -4.22 -0.81
C VAL A 34 -5.02 -4.52 -0.74
N GLN A 35 -4.30 -4.17 -1.80
CA GLN A 35 -2.83 -4.09 -1.82
C GLN A 35 -2.41 -2.70 -2.25
N VAL A 36 -1.40 -2.16 -1.57
CA VAL A 36 -0.90 -0.81 -1.80
C VAL A 36 0.59 -0.86 -2.10
N TYR A 37 1.02 -0.11 -3.11
CA TYR A 37 2.42 0.11 -3.44
C TYR A 37 2.72 1.60 -3.51
N PHE A 38 3.78 2.02 -2.82
CA PHE A 38 4.28 3.39 -2.83
C PHE A 38 5.48 3.52 -3.77
N HIS A 39 5.41 4.49 -4.68
CA HIS A 39 6.50 4.85 -5.56
C HIS A 39 7.19 6.11 -5.02
N TYR A 40 8.46 6.00 -4.69
CA TYR A 40 9.27 7.11 -4.18
C TYR A 40 10.26 7.59 -5.23
N GLU A 41 10.40 8.91 -5.39
CA GLU A 41 11.49 9.45 -6.20
C GLU A 41 12.80 9.33 -5.44
N LYS A 42 13.81 8.79 -6.13
CA LYS A 42 15.19 8.88 -5.65
C LYS A 42 15.70 10.27 -5.98
N SER A 43 15.81 11.10 -4.96
CA SER A 43 16.58 12.35 -5.09
C SER A 43 18.05 11.97 -5.23
N ALA A 44 18.62 12.10 -6.42
CA ALA A 44 20.03 11.80 -6.67
C ALA A 44 20.90 12.89 -6.02
N THR A 45 21.31 12.70 -4.77
CA THR A 45 22.37 13.53 -4.19
C THR A 45 23.72 13.02 -4.70
N ASN A 46 24.24 13.71 -5.70
CA ASN A 46 25.68 13.93 -5.79
C ASN A 46 26.02 15.03 -4.78
N ASN A 47 26.75 14.68 -3.71
CA ASN A 47 27.81 15.46 -3.05
C ASN A 47 27.86 15.25 -1.53
N GLY A 48 29.00 14.71 -1.07
CA GLY A 48 29.75 15.22 0.08
C GLY A 48 29.16 15.05 1.47
N PHE A 49 29.62 14.00 2.18
CA PHE A 49 29.95 13.92 3.61
C PHE A 49 28.99 14.43 4.72
N LEU A 50 27.86 15.05 4.42
CA LEU A 50 26.88 15.48 5.41
C LEU A 50 25.61 14.64 5.20
N ALA A 51 25.38 13.66 6.08
CA ALA A 51 24.19 12.81 6.06
C ALA A 51 22.94 13.60 6.50
N VAL A 52 22.49 14.53 5.66
CA VAL A 52 21.12 15.04 5.75
C VAL A 52 20.23 13.92 5.22
N SER A 53 19.36 13.40 6.08
CA SER A 53 18.36 12.38 5.72
C SER A 53 17.61 12.83 4.48
N GLN A 54 17.93 12.23 3.33
CA GLN A 54 17.20 12.47 2.09
C GLN A 54 15.79 11.93 2.30
N GLN A 55 14.84 12.81 2.61
CA GLN A 55 13.44 12.46 2.66
C GLN A 55 13.02 12.01 1.26
N GLN A 56 12.80 10.72 1.11
CA GLN A 56 12.23 10.15 -0.11
C GLN A 56 10.84 10.74 -0.30
N GLN A 57 10.64 11.48 -1.39
CA GLN A 57 9.35 12.07 -1.69
C GLN A 57 8.47 11.02 -2.37
N LEU A 58 7.29 10.78 -1.81
CA LEU A 58 6.29 9.90 -2.39
C LEU A 58 5.76 10.53 -3.69
N SER A 59 6.07 9.92 -4.84
CA SER A 59 5.66 10.41 -6.16
C SER A 59 4.40 9.77 -6.69
N GLY A 60 4.03 8.59 -6.20
CA GLY A 60 2.82 7.93 -6.67
C GLY A 60 2.40 6.76 -5.81
N VAL A 61 1.14 6.36 -5.99
CA VAL A 61 0.54 5.24 -5.28
C VAL A 61 -0.24 4.38 -6.26
N ILE A 62 -0.04 3.07 -6.16
CA ILE A 62 -0.84 2.07 -6.86
C ILE A 62 -1.64 1.30 -5.82
N ILE A 63 -2.95 1.23 -6.05
CA ILE A 63 -3.90 0.52 -5.19
C ILE A 63 -4.56 -0.56 -6.02
N VAL A 64 -4.50 -1.80 -5.57
CA VAL A 64 -5.21 -2.93 -6.15
C VAL A 64 -6.30 -3.34 -5.17
N ALA A 65 -7.57 -3.25 -5.56
CA ALA A 65 -8.70 -3.59 -4.69
C ALA A 65 -9.73 -4.47 -5.40
N GLU A 66 -10.34 -5.42 -4.68
CA GLU A 66 -11.40 -6.28 -5.23
C GLU A 66 -12.60 -5.45 -5.74
N GLY A 67 -13.01 -4.47 -4.94
CA GLY A 67 -14.13 -3.58 -5.21
C GLY A 67 -13.88 -2.54 -6.31
N ALA A 68 -12.65 -2.40 -6.81
CA ALA A 68 -12.30 -1.38 -7.82
C ALA A 68 -12.90 -1.63 -9.21
N HIS A 69 -13.75 -2.64 -9.38
CA HIS A 69 -14.65 -2.76 -10.52
C HIS A 69 -15.77 -1.70 -10.48
N ASN A 70 -16.15 -1.25 -9.28
CA ASN A 70 -17.16 -0.21 -9.08
C ASN A 70 -16.54 1.19 -9.21
N ALA A 71 -17.11 2.04 -10.07
CA ALA A 71 -16.66 3.42 -10.27
C ALA A 71 -16.75 4.28 -8.99
N HIS A 72 -17.76 4.04 -8.14
CA HIS A 72 -17.90 4.70 -6.85
C HIS A 72 -16.75 4.34 -5.90
N VAL A 73 -16.41 3.05 -5.81
CA VAL A 73 -15.28 2.56 -5.01
C VAL A 73 -13.97 3.16 -5.52
N LYS A 74 -13.76 3.21 -6.84
CA LYS A 74 -12.59 3.88 -7.43
C LYS A 74 -12.50 5.36 -7.05
N SER A 75 -13.61 6.09 -7.12
CA SER A 75 -13.61 7.52 -6.74
C SER A 75 -13.31 7.70 -5.25
N LEU A 76 -13.94 6.89 -4.40
CA LEU A 76 -13.80 6.94 -2.95
C LEU A 76 -12.34 6.66 -2.53
N LEU A 77 -11.74 5.58 -3.03
CA LEU A 77 -10.35 5.25 -2.75
C LEU A 77 -9.40 6.34 -3.25
N LYS A 78 -9.69 6.94 -4.41
CA LYS A 78 -8.85 8.00 -4.99
C LYS A 78 -8.86 9.26 -4.14
N GLU A 79 -10.04 9.64 -3.68
CA GLU A 79 -10.23 10.81 -2.82
C GLU A 79 -9.60 10.59 -1.44
N ALA A 80 -9.87 9.45 -0.80
CA ALA A 80 -9.32 9.12 0.51
C ALA A 80 -7.78 9.15 0.48
N VAL A 81 -7.16 8.47 -0.47
CA VAL A 81 -5.69 8.43 -0.58
C VAL A 81 -5.11 9.78 -0.99
N GLY A 82 -5.78 10.51 -1.90
CA GLY A 82 -5.36 11.86 -2.29
C GLY A 82 -5.34 12.83 -1.11
N ASN A 83 -6.36 12.78 -0.25
CA ASN A 83 -6.48 13.64 0.93
C ASN A 83 -5.49 13.26 2.03
N VAL A 84 -5.35 11.97 2.34
CA VAL A 84 -4.49 11.50 3.44
C VAL A 84 -3.01 11.67 3.10
N LEU A 85 -2.60 11.28 1.89
CA LEU A 85 -1.20 11.34 1.48
C LEU A 85 -0.82 12.67 0.81
N GLN A 86 -1.80 13.56 0.60
CA GLN A 86 -1.61 14.84 -0.09
C GLN A 86 -1.03 14.68 -1.50
N ILE A 87 -1.46 13.62 -2.20
CA ILE A 87 -0.97 13.28 -3.54
C ILE A 87 -2.02 13.67 -4.60
N PRO A 88 -1.63 14.39 -5.66
CA PRO A 88 -2.51 14.70 -6.78
C PRO A 88 -3.17 13.46 -7.40
N SER A 89 -4.43 13.58 -7.77
CA SER A 89 -5.23 12.49 -8.36
C SER A 89 -4.62 11.82 -9.61
N HIS A 90 -3.78 12.52 -10.38
CA HIS A 90 -3.11 11.94 -11.55
C HIS A 90 -1.93 11.03 -11.20
N ARG A 91 -1.51 11.00 -9.93
CA ARG A 91 -0.42 10.14 -9.39
C ARG A 91 -0.95 8.94 -8.60
N ILE A 92 -2.27 8.76 -8.58
CA ILE A 92 -2.96 7.68 -7.87
C ILE A 92 -3.61 6.77 -8.91
N GLN A 93 -3.14 5.53 -8.97
CA GLN A 93 -3.67 4.50 -9.87
C GLN A 93 -4.47 3.48 -9.06
N ILE A 94 -5.71 3.21 -9.47
CA ILE A 94 -6.57 2.21 -8.82
C ILE A 94 -6.96 1.15 -9.82
N VAL A 95 -6.63 -0.10 -9.50
CA VAL A 95 -6.78 -1.25 -10.39
C VAL A 95 -7.66 -2.30 -9.72
N PRO A 96 -8.62 -2.89 -10.44
CA PRO A 96 -9.37 -4.04 -9.93
C PRO A 96 -8.45 -5.24 -9.71
N MET A 97 -8.57 -5.88 -8.55
CA MET A 97 -7.91 -7.17 -8.30
C MET A 97 -8.50 -8.22 -9.25
N GLN A 98 -7.64 -8.84 -10.07
CA GLN A 98 -8.04 -10.00 -10.85
C GLN A 98 -7.90 -11.23 -9.95
N LEU A 99 -8.99 -11.99 -9.76
CA LEU A 99 -8.87 -13.33 -9.21
C LEU A 99 -8.11 -14.14 -10.25
N LYS A 100 -6.83 -14.40 -10.00
CA LYS A 100 -6.04 -15.29 -10.83
C LYS A 100 -6.62 -16.68 -10.59
N GLU A 101 -7.53 -17.12 -11.46
CA GLU A 101 -7.97 -18.51 -11.50
C GLU A 101 -6.70 -19.33 -11.68
N GLU A 102 -6.25 -20.00 -10.62
CA GLU A 102 -5.15 -20.95 -10.73
C GLU A 102 -5.60 -21.99 -11.75
N GLY A 103 -4.84 -22.07 -12.85
CA GLY A 103 -5.19 -22.87 -14.01
C GLY A 103 -5.56 -24.29 -13.60
N LYS A 104 -6.75 -24.71 -14.04
CA LYS A 104 -7.17 -26.11 -14.06
C LYS A 104 -6.19 -26.97 -14.85
#